data_AF-A0A5C9EVJ4-F1
#
_entry.id   AF-A0A5C9EVJ4-F1
#
_cell.length_a   1.000
_cell.length_b   1.000
_cell.length_c   1.000
_cell.angle_alpha   90.00
_cell.angle_beta   90.00
_cell.angle_gamma   90.00
#
_symmetry.space_group_name_H-M   'P 1'
#
loop_
_entity.id
_entity.type
_entity.pdbx_description
1 polymer ?
#
loop_
_entity_poly.entity_id
_entity_poly.type
_entity_poly.pdbx_seq_one_letter_code
_entity_poly.pdbx_strand_id
1 'polypeptide(L)'
;MAIKFENIDYYFWAILFFGALLRLISLFIIPIGPDYVSFVAGTKGIIEFDYFRYDTFRPPGFSLIIVPFLFLTMNNYILASKLASFFMSIILIYYSYYVFTEASKQLYVQTNEKREYKAKLIGLLVCILISVNLYFVVNTGRGLREDLLTLLFILGFYYSIIKKEMNMKDNILLALVMTLLTLTLLSAGLFFSAGLLLYYLLSKIKKLKIKPLSNKKIIIVLFVVGISFTFWACFSAIAAGNPLYNWSRQGSFFKDKHNLDMSSLDGLIDALINAVLLGIPFEIYFLFLLISLVFTLLVFYIIIKNFKQKQVLLIFLVVGINFLYISIFMAPSKVLLIPNHPRVMIYLFPFIFYLGTIPLVNIFVKYQTKYEKDSNDKKSINMIRLFFLFLISYSLQGFLYWFDYHGFPPPLHFAILPIYLTDEIVLIIYLLKSKHINYSKIRRLDEL
;
A
#
# COMPACT_ATOMS: atom_id res chain seq x y z
N MET A 1 35.67 1.95 -2.22
CA MET A 1 35.26 0.58 -1.81
C MET A 1 33.92 0.31 -2.47
N ALA A 2 33.87 -0.47 -3.55
CA ALA A 2 32.61 -0.88 -4.15
C ALA A 2 31.90 -1.78 -3.12
N ILE A 3 30.71 -1.39 -2.67
CA ILE A 3 29.90 -2.25 -1.80
C ILE A 3 29.55 -3.47 -2.64
N LYS A 4 30.26 -4.57 -2.42
CA LYS A 4 29.85 -5.88 -2.93
C LYS A 4 28.62 -6.28 -2.14
N PHE A 5 27.45 -6.02 -2.72
CA PHE A 5 26.15 -6.44 -2.21
C PHE A 5 25.93 -7.96 -2.33
N GLU A 6 26.97 -8.76 -2.15
CA GLU A 6 26.89 -10.23 -2.17
C GLU A 6 25.99 -10.77 -1.03
N ASN A 7 25.66 -9.92 -0.03
CA ASN A 7 24.77 -10.22 1.09
C ASN A 7 23.49 -9.34 1.14
N ILE A 8 22.74 -9.14 0.05
CA ILE A 8 21.45 -8.40 0.10
C ILE A 8 20.51 -8.95 1.20
N ASP A 9 20.51 -10.26 1.39
CA ASP A 9 19.68 -10.91 2.41
C ASP A 9 20.11 -10.52 3.85
N TYR A 10 21.40 -10.28 4.10
CA TYR A 10 21.88 -9.75 5.40
C TYR A 10 21.39 -8.32 5.64
N TYR A 11 21.47 -7.46 4.62
CA TYR A 11 20.92 -6.10 4.71
C TYR A 11 19.42 -6.11 4.93
N PHE A 12 18.70 -7.06 4.32
CA PHE A 12 17.27 -7.25 4.59
C PHE A 12 17.02 -7.55 6.08
N TRP A 13 17.76 -8.47 6.69
CA TRP A 13 17.61 -8.77 8.12
C TRP A 13 17.93 -7.56 9.01
N ALA A 14 18.95 -6.78 8.66
CA ALA A 14 19.27 -5.53 9.37
C ALA A 14 18.13 -4.50 9.26
N ILE A 15 17.55 -4.33 8.07
CA ILE A 15 16.38 -3.46 7.84
C ILE A 15 15.16 -3.96 8.60
N LEU A 16 14.90 -5.27 8.60
CA LEU A 16 13.80 -5.85 9.35
C LEU A 16 13.96 -5.61 10.85
N PHE A 17 15.16 -5.83 11.39
CA PHE A 17 15.46 -5.56 12.80
C PHE A 17 15.26 -4.09 13.15
N PHE A 18 15.83 -3.17 12.35
CA PHE A 18 15.68 -1.73 12.58
C PHE A 18 14.22 -1.27 12.46
N GLY A 19 13.49 -1.75 11.44
CA GLY A 19 12.07 -1.47 11.25
C GLY A 19 11.21 -1.99 12.40
N ALA A 20 11.54 -3.17 12.94
CA ALA A 20 10.91 -3.73 14.14
C ALA A 20 11.22 -2.90 15.39
N LEU A 21 12.47 -2.44 15.56
CA LEU A 21 12.86 -1.58 16.67
C LEU A 21 12.09 -0.24 16.67
N LEU A 22 11.97 0.42 15.52
CA LEU A 22 11.18 1.65 15.39
C LEU A 22 9.70 1.44 15.78
N ARG A 23 9.11 0.31 15.37
CA ARG A 23 7.72 -0.04 15.71
C ARG A 23 7.56 -0.44 17.17
N LEU A 24 8.57 -1.11 17.75
CA LEU A 24 8.59 -1.42 19.18
C LEU A 24 8.57 -0.15 20.01
N ILE A 25 9.42 0.83 19.65
CA ILE A 25 9.44 2.16 20.26
C ILE A 25 8.07 2.83 20.12
N SER A 26 7.44 2.74 18.95
CA SER A 26 6.14 3.39 18.72
C SER A 26 5.01 2.82 19.57
N LEU A 27 5.08 1.56 20.02
CA LEU A 27 4.10 0.99 20.95
C LEU A 27 4.03 1.78 22.27
N PHE A 28 5.16 2.28 22.74
CA PHE A 28 5.27 2.98 24.02
C PHE A 28 5.04 4.48 23.90
N ILE A 29 5.47 5.10 22.79
CA ILE A 29 5.42 6.56 22.62
C ILE A 29 4.08 7.03 22.03
N ILE A 30 3.51 6.27 21.10
CA ILE A 30 2.34 6.73 20.35
C ILE A 30 1.05 6.39 21.12
N PRO A 31 0.17 7.37 21.37
CA PRO A 31 -1.13 7.11 22.00
C PRO A 31 -2.05 6.29 21.08
N ILE A 32 -3.06 5.64 21.65
CA ILE A 32 -4.05 4.89 20.89
C ILE A 32 -4.79 5.79 19.87
N GLY A 33 -5.12 5.21 18.72
CA GLY A 33 -5.92 5.91 17.71
C GLY A 33 -7.43 5.95 18.06
N PRO A 34 -8.21 6.89 17.50
CA PRO A 34 -9.65 7.01 17.80
C PRO A 34 -10.46 5.76 17.41
N ASP A 35 -10.01 5.06 16.38
CA ASP A 35 -10.65 3.85 15.84
C ASP A 35 -10.42 2.58 16.67
N TYR A 36 -9.49 2.63 17.61
CA TYR A 36 -9.18 1.53 18.52
C TYR A 36 -10.43 1.07 19.29
N VAL A 37 -11.26 2.02 19.74
CA VAL A 37 -12.47 1.76 20.53
C VAL A 37 -13.41 0.79 19.81
N SER A 38 -13.64 1.01 18.51
CA SER A 38 -14.50 0.14 17.70
C SER A 38 -13.94 -1.28 17.56
N PHE A 39 -12.62 -1.43 17.45
CA PHE A 39 -11.99 -2.75 17.34
C PHE A 39 -12.06 -3.53 18.65
N VAL A 40 -11.89 -2.83 19.77
CA VAL A 40 -11.94 -3.43 21.11
C VAL A 40 -13.35 -3.78 21.53
N ALA A 41 -14.33 -2.92 21.21
CA ALA A 41 -15.74 -3.26 21.37
C ALA A 41 -16.06 -4.55 20.58
N GLY A 42 -15.62 -4.63 19.32
CA GLY A 42 -15.76 -5.85 18.52
C GLY A 42 -15.07 -7.06 19.15
N THR A 43 -13.86 -6.91 19.66
CA THR A 43 -13.13 -8.01 20.31
C THR A 43 -13.81 -8.48 21.60
N LYS A 44 -14.35 -7.56 22.42
CA LYS A 44 -15.13 -7.89 23.63
C LYS A 44 -16.37 -8.69 23.27
N GLY A 45 -17.16 -8.21 22.31
CA GLY A 45 -18.36 -8.92 21.85
C GLY A 45 -18.06 -10.32 21.32
N ILE A 46 -16.92 -10.52 20.65
CA ILE A 46 -16.48 -11.86 20.20
C ILE A 46 -16.16 -12.79 21.39
N ILE A 47 -15.38 -12.32 22.36
CA ILE A 47 -14.93 -13.16 23.49
C ILE A 47 -16.09 -13.53 24.42
N GLU A 48 -17.00 -12.59 24.64
CA GLU A 48 -18.14 -12.77 25.54
C GLU A 48 -19.34 -13.40 24.83
N PHE A 49 -19.23 -13.69 23.53
CA PHE A 49 -20.33 -14.15 22.67
C PHE A 49 -21.58 -13.25 22.75
N ASP A 50 -21.37 -11.95 22.96
CA ASP A 50 -22.43 -10.95 23.09
C ASP A 50 -22.55 -10.11 21.80
N TYR A 51 -23.51 -10.49 20.97
CA TYR A 51 -23.82 -9.84 19.70
C TYR A 51 -24.33 -8.41 19.88
N PHE A 52 -24.99 -8.10 20.99
CA PHE A 52 -25.51 -6.75 21.28
C PHE A 52 -24.40 -5.82 21.78
N ARG A 53 -23.35 -6.39 22.39
CA ARG A 53 -22.14 -5.67 22.76
C ARG A 53 -21.17 -5.47 21.59
N TYR A 54 -21.35 -6.21 20.49
CA TYR A 54 -20.71 -5.96 19.20
C TYR A 54 -21.35 -4.74 18.50
N ASP A 55 -21.40 -3.59 19.19
CA ASP A 55 -21.93 -2.34 18.63
C ASP A 55 -20.88 -1.63 17.77
N THR A 56 -20.45 -2.30 16.72
CA THR A 56 -19.51 -1.73 15.75
C THR A 56 -19.96 -2.06 14.34
N PHE A 57 -20.02 -1.02 13.51
CA PHE A 57 -20.21 -1.17 12.07
C PHE A 57 -19.01 -1.82 11.39
N ARG A 58 -17.92 -2.11 12.12
CA ARG A 58 -16.69 -2.67 11.57
C ARG A 58 -16.74 -4.21 11.51
N PRO A 59 -16.37 -4.79 10.37
CA PRO A 59 -16.15 -6.23 10.22
C PRO A 59 -15.12 -6.79 11.21
N PRO A 60 -15.20 -8.08 11.58
CA PRO A 60 -14.49 -8.67 12.72
C PRO A 60 -13.05 -9.07 12.45
N GLY A 61 -12.54 -8.91 11.22
CA GLY A 61 -11.24 -9.42 10.79
C GLY A 61 -10.09 -8.95 11.67
N PHE A 62 -9.99 -7.65 11.97
CA PHE A 62 -8.96 -7.18 12.89
C PHE A 62 -9.26 -7.54 14.35
N SER A 63 -10.52 -7.47 14.77
CA SER A 63 -10.92 -7.86 16.14
C SER A 63 -10.58 -9.31 16.46
N LEU A 64 -10.72 -10.22 15.49
CA LEU A 64 -10.32 -11.63 15.59
C LEU A 64 -8.80 -11.78 15.74
N ILE A 65 -8.01 -10.96 15.07
CA ILE A 65 -6.55 -10.95 15.20
C ILE A 65 -6.10 -10.45 16.58
N ILE A 66 -6.87 -9.58 17.25
CA ILE A 66 -6.55 -9.09 18.60
C ILE A 66 -6.71 -10.20 19.66
N VAL A 67 -7.67 -11.12 19.47
CA VAL A 67 -7.99 -12.20 20.44
C VAL A 67 -6.77 -12.97 20.95
N PRO A 68 -5.87 -13.52 20.11
CA PRO A 68 -4.69 -14.24 20.60
C PRO A 68 -3.77 -13.37 21.47
N PHE A 69 -3.67 -12.06 21.20
CA PHE A 69 -2.83 -11.14 21.98
C PHE A 69 -3.45 -10.74 23.31
N LEU A 70 -4.76 -10.91 23.49
CA LEU A 70 -5.40 -10.68 24.79
C LEU A 70 -4.93 -11.69 25.84
N PHE A 71 -4.76 -12.95 25.44
CA PHE A 71 -4.21 -13.98 26.31
C PHE A 71 -2.76 -13.66 26.73
N LEU A 72 -1.96 -13.07 25.84
CA LEU A 72 -0.58 -12.67 26.13
C LEU A 72 -0.48 -11.44 27.03
N THR A 73 -1.50 -10.60 27.05
CA THR A 73 -1.48 -9.29 27.73
C THR A 73 -2.34 -9.28 28.99
N MET A 74 -2.77 -10.45 29.48
CA MET A 74 -3.62 -10.59 30.66
C MET A 74 -4.88 -9.72 30.55
N ASN A 75 -5.57 -9.78 29.40
CA ASN A 75 -6.77 -9.00 29.09
C ASN A 75 -6.58 -7.48 29.00
N ASN A 76 -5.34 -6.99 28.83
CA ASN A 76 -5.12 -5.59 28.49
C ASN A 76 -5.41 -5.34 27.01
N TYR A 77 -6.65 -4.96 26.72
CA TYR A 77 -7.12 -4.69 25.36
C TYR A 77 -6.31 -3.65 24.60
N ILE A 78 -5.72 -2.65 25.28
CA ILE A 78 -4.94 -1.58 24.61
C ILE A 78 -3.63 -2.16 24.12
N LEU A 79 -2.93 -2.86 25.02
CA LEU A 79 -1.67 -3.49 24.68
C LEU A 79 -1.87 -4.59 23.64
N ALA A 80 -2.96 -5.37 23.73
CA ALA A 80 -3.27 -6.44 22.78
C ALA A 80 -3.42 -5.93 21.34
N SER A 81 -4.14 -4.82 21.12
CA SER A 81 -4.31 -4.27 19.76
C SER A 81 -3.00 -3.70 19.21
N LYS A 82 -2.21 -3.06 20.07
CA LYS A 82 -0.90 -2.53 19.73
C LYS A 82 0.04 -3.67 19.33
N LEU A 83 0.08 -4.75 20.10
CA LEU A 83 0.86 -5.96 19.77
C LEU A 83 0.38 -6.64 18.49
N ALA A 84 -0.93 -6.71 18.26
CA ALA A 84 -1.49 -7.23 17.02
C ALA A 84 -1.02 -6.42 15.80
N SER A 85 -1.10 -5.08 15.87
CA SER A 85 -0.60 -4.21 14.80
C SER A 85 0.91 -4.33 14.61
N PHE A 86 1.68 -4.37 15.71
CA PHE A 86 3.12 -4.57 15.70
C PHE A 86 3.53 -5.86 14.99
N PHE A 87 2.92 -6.97 15.38
CA PHE A 87 3.18 -8.27 14.77
C PHE A 87 2.86 -8.26 13.26
N MET A 88 1.72 -7.69 12.88
CA MET A 88 1.34 -7.55 11.48
C MET A 88 2.31 -6.65 10.70
N SER A 89 2.84 -5.62 11.34
CA SER A 89 3.78 -4.71 10.71
C SER A 89 5.17 -5.34 10.47
N ILE A 90 5.62 -6.23 11.35
CA ILE A 90 6.83 -7.04 11.11
C ILE A 90 6.62 -7.99 9.93
N ILE A 91 5.49 -8.71 9.93
CA ILE A 91 5.12 -9.63 8.84
C ILE A 91 5.01 -8.87 7.52
N LEU A 92 4.45 -7.66 7.53
CA LEU A 92 4.36 -6.78 6.38
C LEU A 92 5.74 -6.47 5.79
N ILE A 93 6.75 -6.10 6.60
CA ILE A 93 8.11 -5.84 6.09
C ILE A 93 8.68 -7.09 5.43
N TYR A 94 8.55 -8.25 6.09
CA TYR A 94 9.05 -9.52 5.57
C TYR A 94 8.40 -9.90 4.23
N TYR A 95 7.08 -9.90 4.16
CA TYR A 95 6.37 -10.27 2.93
C TYR A 95 6.52 -9.24 1.83
N SER A 96 6.75 -7.96 2.16
CA SER A 96 7.11 -6.96 1.15
C SER A 96 8.40 -7.34 0.42
N TYR A 97 9.44 -7.75 1.17
CA TYR A 97 10.71 -8.17 0.56
C TYR A 97 10.49 -9.35 -0.38
N TYR A 98 9.84 -10.40 0.14
CA TYR A 98 9.61 -11.64 -0.57
C TYR A 98 8.76 -11.42 -1.84
N VAL A 99 7.59 -10.81 -1.70
CA VAL A 99 6.62 -10.66 -2.80
C VAL A 99 7.17 -9.75 -3.89
N PHE A 100 7.78 -8.61 -3.54
CA PHE A 100 8.30 -7.69 -4.56
C PHE A 100 9.61 -8.17 -5.19
N THR A 101 10.39 -9.00 -4.51
CA THR A 101 11.51 -9.75 -5.12
C THR A 101 10.97 -10.73 -6.17
N GLU A 102 10.00 -11.57 -5.81
CA GLU A 102 9.41 -12.53 -6.75
C GLU A 102 8.68 -11.86 -7.92
N ALA A 103 7.98 -10.75 -7.66
CA ALA A 103 7.36 -9.94 -8.70
C ALA A 103 8.40 -9.39 -9.67
N SER A 104 9.48 -8.80 -9.15
CA SER A 104 10.58 -8.25 -9.94
C SER A 104 11.30 -9.30 -10.77
N LYS A 105 11.52 -10.51 -10.22
CA LYS A 105 12.11 -11.61 -10.99
C LYS A 105 11.31 -11.81 -12.27
N GLN A 106 9.98 -11.78 -12.25
CA GLN A 106 9.17 -12.02 -13.45
C GLN A 106 9.23 -10.90 -14.51
N LEU A 107 9.72 -9.71 -14.18
CA LEU A 107 9.83 -8.58 -15.11
C LEU A 107 11.10 -8.65 -16.00
N TYR A 108 12.17 -9.29 -15.53
CA TYR A 108 13.43 -9.35 -16.25
C TYR A 108 13.56 -10.63 -17.09
N VAL A 109 13.85 -10.46 -18.39
CA VAL A 109 13.93 -11.54 -19.40
C VAL A 109 15.24 -12.33 -19.32
N GLN A 110 16.31 -11.77 -18.73
CA GLN A 110 17.64 -12.38 -18.73
C GLN A 110 17.82 -13.43 -17.62
N THR A 111 18.38 -14.58 -17.96
CA THR A 111 18.56 -15.79 -17.12
C THR A 111 19.85 -15.82 -16.28
N ASN A 112 20.34 -14.68 -15.77
CA ASN A 112 21.61 -14.61 -15.02
C ASN A 112 21.46 -14.05 -13.59
N GLU A 113 22.49 -14.28 -12.75
CA GLU A 113 22.69 -13.71 -11.40
C GLU A 113 22.35 -12.22 -11.31
N LYS A 114 22.63 -11.43 -12.36
CA LYS A 114 22.28 -10.01 -12.46
C LYS A 114 20.77 -9.73 -12.35
N ARG A 115 19.89 -10.65 -12.76
CA ARG A 115 18.43 -10.53 -12.58
C ARG A 115 18.04 -10.73 -11.12
N GLU A 116 18.57 -11.76 -10.49
CA GLU A 116 18.28 -12.06 -9.10
C GLU A 116 18.76 -10.92 -8.20
N TYR A 117 19.97 -10.42 -8.46
CA TYR A 117 20.52 -9.25 -7.81
C TYR A 117 19.60 -8.02 -7.88
N LYS A 118 19.18 -7.64 -9.11
CA LYS A 118 18.25 -6.51 -9.31
C LYS A 118 16.92 -6.72 -8.61
N ALA A 119 16.38 -7.93 -8.66
CA ALA A 119 15.09 -8.24 -8.06
C ALA A 119 15.14 -8.16 -6.53
N LYS A 120 16.18 -8.72 -5.90
CA LYS A 120 16.42 -8.61 -4.46
C LYS A 120 16.65 -7.16 -4.05
N LEU A 121 17.36 -6.37 -4.86
CA LEU A 121 17.55 -4.94 -4.58
C LEU A 121 16.24 -4.15 -4.64
N ILE A 122 15.34 -4.45 -5.58
CA ILE A 122 14.00 -3.84 -5.61
C ILE A 122 13.22 -4.19 -4.35
N GLY A 123 13.18 -5.48 -3.98
CA GLY A 123 12.54 -5.93 -2.74
C GLY A 123 13.11 -5.22 -1.51
N LEU A 124 14.44 -5.12 -1.40
CA LEU A 124 15.11 -4.44 -0.31
C LEU A 124 14.74 -2.96 -0.24
N LEU A 125 14.75 -2.24 -1.36
CA LEU A 125 14.37 -0.83 -1.40
C LEU A 125 12.92 -0.59 -0.97
N VAL A 126 11.99 -1.45 -1.38
CA VAL A 126 10.59 -1.37 -0.91
C VAL A 126 10.52 -1.58 0.61
N CYS A 127 11.27 -2.54 1.14
CA CYS A 127 11.33 -2.77 2.59
C CYS A 127 11.94 -1.61 3.36
N ILE A 128 12.98 -0.97 2.82
CA ILE A 128 13.55 0.25 3.41
C ILE A 128 12.45 1.32 3.49
N LEU A 129 11.77 1.60 2.38
CA LEU A 129 10.72 2.62 2.32
C LEU A 129 9.57 2.33 3.29
N ILE A 130 9.14 1.08 3.44
CA ILE A 130 8.09 0.69 4.41
C ILE A 130 8.61 0.76 5.85
N SER A 131 9.86 0.38 6.09
CA SER A 131 10.43 0.32 7.44
C SER A 131 10.56 1.71 8.06
N VAL A 132 10.99 2.69 7.27
CA VAL A 132 11.23 4.07 7.73
C VAL A 132 10.02 5.00 7.57
N ASN A 133 8.98 4.58 6.84
CA ASN A 133 7.79 5.41 6.66
C ASN A 133 7.02 5.57 7.97
N LEU A 134 6.95 6.82 8.44
CA LEU A 134 6.36 7.15 9.74
C LEU A 134 4.86 6.86 9.81
N TYR A 135 4.12 6.82 8.70
CA TYR A 135 2.70 6.45 8.75
C TYR A 135 2.51 5.00 9.18
N PHE A 136 3.36 4.09 8.68
CA PHE A 136 3.36 2.70 9.15
C PHE A 136 3.77 2.66 10.62
N VAL A 137 4.88 3.29 11.00
CA VAL A 137 5.38 3.29 12.39
C VAL A 137 4.35 3.85 13.38
N VAL A 138 3.69 4.96 13.05
CA VAL A 138 2.68 5.62 13.90
C VAL A 138 1.39 4.80 13.96
N ASN A 139 0.90 4.26 12.85
CA ASN A 139 -0.32 3.44 12.88
C ASN A 139 -0.12 2.12 13.62
N THR A 140 1.09 1.55 13.53
CA THR A 140 1.48 0.43 14.38
C THR A 140 1.35 0.78 15.86
N GLY A 141 1.91 1.92 16.27
CA GLY A 141 1.84 2.40 17.65
C GLY A 141 0.42 2.74 18.12
N ARG A 142 -0.46 3.17 17.19
CA ARG A 142 -1.89 3.42 17.46
C ARG A 142 -2.71 2.14 17.63
N GLY A 143 -2.17 0.97 17.29
CA GLY A 143 -2.85 -0.32 17.40
C GLY A 143 -4.03 -0.47 16.43
N LEU A 144 -3.81 -0.13 15.16
CA LEU A 144 -4.86 -0.08 14.13
C LEU A 144 -4.68 -1.17 13.06
N ARG A 145 -5.67 -1.36 12.19
CA ARG A 145 -5.71 -2.47 11.21
C ARG A 145 -4.89 -2.25 9.93
N GLU A 146 -4.25 -1.11 9.75
CA GLU A 146 -3.67 -0.72 8.45
C GLU A 146 -2.50 -1.62 8.04
N ASP A 147 -1.66 -2.04 8.99
CA ASP A 147 -0.56 -2.98 8.72
C ASP A 147 -1.10 -4.32 8.20
N LEU A 148 -2.13 -4.87 8.85
CA LEU A 148 -2.81 -6.09 8.42
C LEU A 148 -3.42 -5.92 7.03
N LEU A 149 -4.14 -4.83 6.81
CA LEU A 149 -4.81 -4.58 5.54
C LEU A 149 -3.79 -4.45 4.39
N THR A 150 -2.68 -3.74 4.62
CA THR A 150 -1.57 -3.62 3.68
C THR A 150 -0.96 -4.99 3.36
N LEU A 151 -0.70 -5.80 4.38
CA LEU A 151 -0.18 -7.16 4.22
C LEU A 151 -1.12 -8.01 3.35
N LEU A 152 -2.42 -7.94 3.59
CA LEU A 152 -3.42 -8.71 2.84
C LEU A 152 -3.50 -8.28 1.38
N PHE A 153 -3.34 -7.00 1.05
CA PHE A 153 -3.23 -6.54 -0.33
C PHE A 153 -2.00 -7.14 -1.03
N ILE A 154 -0.83 -7.13 -0.37
CA ILE A 154 0.41 -7.68 -0.93
C ILE A 154 0.28 -9.19 -1.15
N LEU A 155 -0.27 -9.91 -0.17
CA LEU A 155 -0.50 -11.36 -0.29
C LEU A 155 -1.55 -11.68 -1.37
N GLY A 156 -2.62 -10.90 -1.45
CA GLY A 156 -3.63 -11.02 -2.52
C GLY A 156 -2.99 -10.83 -3.89
N PHE A 157 -2.16 -9.79 -4.05
CA PHE A 157 -1.39 -9.55 -5.26
C PHE A 157 -0.46 -10.73 -5.60
N TYR A 158 0.24 -11.28 -4.61
CA TYR A 158 1.11 -12.43 -4.78
C TYR A 158 0.35 -13.65 -5.30
N TYR A 159 -0.69 -14.10 -4.60
CA TYR A 159 -1.44 -15.30 -4.97
C TYR A 159 -2.26 -15.13 -6.25
N SER A 160 -2.79 -13.93 -6.52
CA SER A 160 -3.57 -13.68 -7.74
C SER A 160 -2.67 -13.52 -8.97
N ILE A 161 -1.59 -12.73 -8.88
CA ILE A 161 -0.78 -12.33 -10.04
C ILE A 161 0.54 -13.06 -10.15
N ILE A 162 1.34 -13.06 -9.09
CA ILE A 162 2.73 -13.50 -9.10
C ILE A 162 2.83 -15.02 -9.14
N LYS A 163 2.13 -15.71 -8.24
CA LYS A 163 2.12 -17.17 -8.17
C LYS A 163 1.46 -17.73 -9.43
N LYS A 164 2.21 -18.36 -10.34
CA LYS A 164 1.67 -18.86 -11.63
C LYS A 164 0.87 -20.15 -11.44
N GLU A 165 1.49 -21.12 -10.79
CA GLU A 165 0.90 -22.44 -10.50
C GLU A 165 0.32 -22.44 -9.09
N MET A 166 -0.93 -22.88 -8.96
CA MET A 166 -1.65 -22.92 -7.68
C MET A 166 -1.91 -24.37 -7.29
N ASN A 167 -1.24 -24.83 -6.23
CA ASN A 167 -1.62 -26.10 -5.59
C ASN A 167 -2.82 -25.89 -4.66
N MET A 168 -3.32 -26.97 -4.02
CA MET A 168 -4.47 -26.86 -3.10
C MET A 168 -4.20 -25.90 -1.94
N LYS A 169 -3.01 -25.97 -1.34
CA LYS A 169 -2.57 -25.07 -0.26
C LYS A 169 -2.61 -23.60 -0.69
N ASP A 170 -2.12 -23.27 -1.88
CA ASP A 170 -2.13 -21.91 -2.42
C ASP A 170 -3.55 -21.38 -2.65
N ASN A 171 -4.47 -22.26 -3.11
CA ASN A 171 -5.87 -21.88 -3.30
C ASN A 171 -6.55 -21.58 -1.96
N ILE A 172 -6.28 -22.39 -0.93
CA ILE A 172 -6.78 -22.14 0.43
C ILE A 172 -6.21 -20.83 0.98
N LEU A 173 -4.91 -20.56 0.78
CA LEU A 173 -4.29 -19.32 1.24
C LEU A 173 -4.86 -18.10 0.53
N LEU A 174 -5.10 -18.16 -0.79
CA LEU A 174 -5.80 -17.09 -1.51
C LEU A 174 -7.20 -16.85 -0.94
N ALA A 175 -7.96 -17.92 -0.68
CA ALA A 175 -9.28 -17.81 -0.07
C ALA A 175 -9.19 -17.11 1.30
N LEU A 176 -8.33 -17.61 2.20
CA LEU A 176 -8.15 -17.02 3.53
C LEU A 176 -7.74 -15.54 3.47
N VAL A 177 -6.82 -15.18 2.57
CA VAL A 177 -6.42 -13.78 2.36
C VAL A 177 -7.61 -12.91 1.92
N MET A 178 -8.43 -13.39 0.98
CA MET A 178 -9.59 -12.64 0.51
C MET A 178 -10.70 -12.55 1.55
N THR A 179 -10.94 -13.62 2.31
CA THR A 179 -11.87 -13.62 3.46
C THR A 179 -11.41 -12.59 4.48
N LEU A 180 -10.14 -12.66 4.91
CA LEU A 180 -9.63 -11.77 5.95
C LEU A 180 -9.57 -10.32 5.45
N LEU A 181 -9.28 -10.09 4.17
CA LEU A 181 -9.30 -8.74 3.59
C LEU A 181 -10.71 -8.14 3.65
N THR A 182 -11.71 -8.92 3.22
CA THR A 182 -13.13 -8.53 3.23
C THR A 182 -13.63 -8.31 4.65
N LEU A 183 -13.28 -9.21 5.57
CA LEU A 183 -13.64 -9.10 6.99
C LEU A 183 -12.77 -8.09 7.74
N THR A 184 -11.67 -7.56 7.19
CA THR A 184 -10.90 -6.49 7.83
C THR A 184 -11.44 -5.13 7.42
N LEU A 185 -11.81 -4.98 6.14
CA LEU A 185 -12.51 -3.81 5.60
C LEU A 185 -13.29 -4.23 4.33
N LEU A 186 -14.62 -4.22 4.40
CA LEU A 186 -15.48 -4.69 3.30
C LEU A 186 -15.17 -3.99 1.98
N SER A 187 -15.05 -2.66 2.00
CA SER A 187 -14.72 -1.87 0.81
C SER A 187 -13.39 -2.28 0.20
N ALA A 188 -12.38 -2.57 1.02
CA ALA A 188 -11.08 -3.02 0.52
C ALA A 188 -11.16 -4.38 -0.20
N GLY A 189 -11.88 -5.36 0.36
CA GLY A 189 -12.10 -6.66 -0.28
C GLY A 189 -12.89 -6.54 -1.59
N LEU A 190 -13.94 -5.71 -1.59
CA LEU A 190 -14.76 -5.44 -2.77
C LEU A 190 -13.96 -4.74 -3.88
N PHE A 191 -13.21 -3.68 -3.57
CA PHE A 191 -12.44 -2.97 -4.60
C PHE A 191 -11.24 -3.75 -5.11
N PHE A 192 -10.60 -4.56 -4.26
CA PHE A 192 -9.56 -5.47 -4.73
C PHE A 192 -10.11 -6.52 -5.69
N SER A 193 -11.25 -7.15 -5.35
CA SER A 193 -11.91 -8.14 -6.22
C SER A 193 -12.46 -7.51 -7.51
N ALA A 194 -13.02 -6.29 -7.44
CA ALA A 194 -13.43 -5.52 -8.61
C ALA A 194 -12.25 -5.21 -9.54
N GLY A 195 -11.10 -4.81 -9.00
CA GLY A 195 -9.89 -4.60 -9.79
C GLY A 195 -9.38 -5.87 -10.48
N LEU A 196 -9.45 -7.03 -9.80
CA LEU A 196 -9.14 -8.33 -10.40
C LEU A 196 -10.13 -8.73 -11.50
N LEU A 197 -11.42 -8.49 -11.29
CA LEU A 197 -12.47 -8.76 -12.27
C LEU A 197 -12.29 -7.87 -13.49
N LEU A 198 -12.04 -6.57 -13.30
CA LEU A 198 -11.79 -5.63 -14.39
C LEU A 198 -10.53 -6.02 -15.18
N TYR A 199 -9.45 -6.40 -14.50
CA TYR A 199 -8.27 -6.96 -15.16
C TYR A 199 -8.64 -8.19 -16.01
N TYR A 200 -9.41 -9.12 -15.43
CA TYR A 200 -9.81 -10.35 -16.10
C TYR A 200 -10.63 -10.05 -17.37
N LEU A 201 -11.62 -9.16 -17.28
CA LEU A 201 -12.43 -8.72 -18.42
C LEU A 201 -11.59 -8.03 -19.49
N LEU A 202 -10.73 -7.08 -19.12
CA LEU A 202 -9.81 -6.42 -20.05
C LEU A 202 -8.87 -7.41 -20.74
N SER A 203 -8.43 -8.45 -20.03
CA SER A 203 -7.57 -9.49 -20.62
C SER A 203 -8.25 -10.35 -21.68
N LYS A 204 -9.59 -10.36 -21.76
CA LYS A 204 -10.35 -11.04 -22.82
C LYS A 204 -10.46 -10.21 -24.10
N ILE A 205 -10.18 -8.91 -24.04
CA ILE A 205 -10.20 -8.03 -25.21
C ILE A 205 -8.96 -8.31 -26.06
N LYS A 206 -9.14 -9.04 -27.18
CA LYS A 206 -8.03 -9.47 -28.08
C LYS A 206 -7.09 -8.31 -28.47
N LYS A 207 -7.63 -7.11 -28.70
CA LYS A 207 -6.85 -5.92 -29.11
C LYS A 207 -5.81 -5.48 -28.07
N LEU A 208 -6.01 -5.75 -26.78
CA LEU A 208 -5.12 -5.27 -25.72
C LEU A 208 -3.86 -6.13 -25.52
N LYS A 209 -3.84 -7.37 -26.05
CA LYS A 209 -2.71 -8.32 -25.93
C LYS A 209 -2.22 -8.54 -24.49
N ILE A 210 -3.14 -8.57 -23.51
CA ILE A 210 -2.83 -8.77 -22.08
C ILE A 210 -2.92 -10.26 -21.74
N LYS A 211 -1.98 -10.77 -20.93
CA LYS A 211 -2.03 -12.17 -20.47
C LYS A 211 -3.18 -12.38 -19.47
N PRO A 212 -4.08 -13.36 -19.71
CA PRO A 212 -5.24 -13.56 -18.86
C PRO A 212 -4.90 -14.10 -17.47
N LEU A 213 -5.74 -13.76 -16.50
CA LEU A 213 -5.80 -14.42 -15.20
C LEU A 213 -6.47 -15.79 -15.36
N SER A 214 -6.09 -16.75 -14.51
CA SER A 214 -6.74 -18.06 -14.48
C SER A 214 -8.18 -17.92 -13.98
N ASN A 215 -9.13 -18.50 -14.71
CA ASN A 215 -10.56 -18.51 -14.33
C ASN A 215 -10.74 -19.06 -12.91
N LYS A 216 -9.98 -20.11 -12.53
CA LYS A 216 -10.03 -20.72 -11.20
C LYS A 216 -9.79 -19.69 -10.09
N LYS A 217 -8.79 -18.81 -10.26
CA LYS A 217 -8.46 -17.79 -9.26
C LYS A 217 -9.59 -16.77 -9.11
N ILE A 218 -10.17 -16.34 -10.24
CA ILE A 218 -11.28 -15.38 -10.23
C ILE A 218 -12.51 -15.99 -9.55
N ILE A 219 -12.84 -17.25 -9.86
CA ILE A 219 -13.95 -17.95 -9.22
C ILE A 219 -13.73 -18.05 -7.70
N ILE A 220 -12.54 -18.45 -7.25
CA ILE A 220 -12.22 -18.50 -5.81
C ILE A 220 -12.41 -17.13 -5.17
N VAL A 221 -11.87 -16.07 -5.77
CA VAL A 221 -11.98 -14.70 -5.25
C VAL A 221 -13.44 -14.27 -5.13
N LEU A 222 -14.23 -14.40 -6.20
CA LEU A 222 -15.64 -13.99 -6.21
C LEU A 222 -16.49 -14.79 -5.22
N PHE A 223 -16.29 -16.11 -5.19
CA PHE A 223 -17.02 -17.00 -4.29
C PHE A 223 -16.74 -16.67 -2.82
N VAL A 224 -15.47 -16.51 -2.47
CA VAL A 224 -15.04 -16.24 -1.09
C VAL A 224 -15.47 -14.86 -0.62
N VAL A 225 -15.32 -13.83 -1.46
CA VAL A 225 -15.80 -12.47 -1.13
C VAL A 225 -17.32 -12.47 -0.97
N GLY A 226 -18.05 -13.15 -1.87
CA GLY A 226 -19.50 -13.30 -1.79
C GLY A 226 -19.96 -13.96 -0.49
N ILE A 227 -19.36 -15.10 -0.12
CA ILE A 227 -19.67 -15.80 1.13
C ILE A 227 -19.34 -14.94 2.36
N SER A 228 -18.17 -14.32 2.37
CA SER A 228 -17.73 -13.49 3.50
C SER A 228 -18.67 -12.30 3.71
N PHE A 229 -19.11 -11.67 2.61
CA PHE A 229 -20.10 -10.60 2.64
C PHE A 229 -21.44 -11.10 3.16
N THR A 230 -21.94 -12.24 2.65
CA THR A 230 -23.23 -12.81 3.10
C THR A 230 -23.22 -13.13 4.59
N PHE A 231 -22.16 -13.75 5.11
CA PHE A 231 -22.05 -14.01 6.55
C PHE A 231 -22.04 -12.73 7.37
N TRP A 232 -21.33 -11.70 6.91
CA TRP A 232 -21.33 -10.41 7.57
C TRP A 232 -22.71 -9.71 7.52
N ALA A 233 -23.44 -9.84 6.41
CA ALA A 233 -24.79 -9.30 6.27
C ALA A 233 -25.77 -10.02 7.21
N CYS A 234 -25.70 -11.35 7.31
CA CYS A 234 -26.49 -12.12 8.28
C CYS A 234 -26.19 -11.70 9.72
N PHE A 235 -24.91 -11.56 10.06
CA PHE A 235 -24.51 -11.07 11.38
C PHE A 235 -25.08 -9.67 11.66
N SER A 236 -24.97 -8.75 10.69
CA SER A 236 -25.47 -7.37 10.84
C SER A 236 -27.00 -7.33 10.98
N ALA A 237 -27.72 -8.22 10.31
CA ALA A 237 -29.17 -8.35 10.46
C ALA A 237 -29.55 -8.80 11.89
N ILE A 238 -28.80 -9.73 12.48
CA ILE A 238 -29.04 -10.21 13.85
C ILE A 238 -28.67 -9.15 14.88
N ALA A 239 -27.48 -8.56 14.78
CA ALA A 239 -26.95 -7.64 15.79
C ALA A 239 -27.59 -6.25 15.73
N ALA A 240 -27.91 -5.75 14.53
CA ALA A 240 -28.33 -4.37 14.31
C ALA A 240 -29.69 -4.24 13.57
N GLY A 241 -30.38 -5.34 13.29
CA GLY A 241 -31.66 -5.33 12.56
C GLY A 241 -31.55 -4.92 11.10
N ASN A 242 -30.34 -4.72 10.56
CA ASN A 242 -30.11 -4.24 9.21
C ASN A 242 -28.94 -5.00 8.55
N PRO A 243 -29.18 -5.81 7.49
CA PRO A 243 -28.12 -6.56 6.80
C PRO A 243 -27.08 -5.65 6.11
N LEU A 244 -27.43 -4.40 5.85
CA LEU A 244 -26.57 -3.38 5.25
C LEU A 244 -26.20 -2.28 6.27
N TYR A 245 -26.17 -2.61 7.56
CA TYR A 245 -25.87 -1.65 8.63
C TYR A 245 -24.58 -0.85 8.37
N ASN A 246 -23.51 -1.52 7.92
CA ASN A 246 -22.24 -0.83 7.61
C ASN A 246 -22.38 0.22 6.49
N TRP A 247 -23.06 -0.13 5.39
CA TRP A 247 -23.30 0.80 4.29
C TRP A 247 -24.21 1.95 4.66
N SER A 248 -25.28 1.68 5.42
CA SER A 248 -26.19 2.73 5.88
C SER A 248 -25.48 3.73 6.81
N ARG A 249 -24.70 3.24 7.80
CA ARG A 249 -23.86 4.09 8.68
C ARG A 249 -22.86 4.94 7.89
N GLN A 250 -22.20 4.35 6.89
CA GLN A 250 -21.28 5.09 6.03
C GLN A 250 -22.03 6.15 5.19
N GLY A 251 -23.14 5.77 4.56
CA GLY A 251 -23.97 6.68 3.77
C GLY A 251 -24.49 7.87 4.57
N SER A 252 -25.03 7.63 5.77
CA SER A 252 -25.47 8.69 6.69
C SER A 252 -24.31 9.62 7.07
N PHE A 253 -23.14 9.08 7.40
CA PHE A 253 -21.96 9.90 7.69
C PHE A 253 -21.59 10.83 6.53
N PHE A 254 -21.64 10.36 5.28
CA PHE A 254 -21.34 11.20 4.12
C PHE A 254 -22.41 12.26 3.87
N LYS A 255 -23.68 11.91 4.03
CA LYS A 255 -24.78 12.87 3.95
C LYS A 255 -24.62 13.97 5.01
N ASP A 256 -24.40 13.59 6.25
CA ASP A 256 -24.32 14.52 7.39
C ASP A 256 -23.07 15.39 7.36
N LYS A 257 -21.91 14.83 6.98
CA LYS A 257 -20.62 15.54 7.03
C LYS A 257 -20.27 16.28 5.75
N HIS A 258 -20.69 15.75 4.60
CA HIS A 258 -20.25 16.23 3.29
C HIS A 258 -21.41 16.75 2.42
N ASN A 259 -22.66 16.68 2.90
CA ASN A 259 -23.87 17.02 2.15
C ASN A 259 -23.96 16.30 0.79
N LEU A 260 -23.42 15.08 0.72
CA LEU A 260 -23.44 14.22 -0.45
C LEU A 260 -24.54 13.18 -0.28
N ASP A 261 -25.68 13.40 -0.93
CA ASP A 261 -26.75 12.41 -0.98
C ASP A 261 -26.49 11.40 -2.10
N MET A 262 -26.11 10.18 -1.73
CA MET A 262 -25.88 9.08 -2.68
C MET A 262 -27.07 8.13 -2.80
N SER A 263 -28.26 8.54 -2.36
CA SER A 263 -29.48 7.74 -2.50
C SER A 263 -30.11 7.79 -3.90
N SER A 264 -29.68 8.73 -4.75
CA SER A 264 -30.17 8.91 -6.13
C SER A 264 -29.07 8.68 -7.16
N LEU A 265 -29.46 8.33 -8.39
CA LEU A 265 -28.53 8.18 -9.53
C LEU A 265 -27.82 9.51 -9.83
N ASP A 266 -28.54 10.62 -9.80
CA ASP A 266 -27.99 11.96 -10.06
C ASP A 266 -26.94 12.32 -9.02
N GLY A 267 -27.21 12.06 -7.73
CA GLY A 267 -26.24 12.26 -6.65
C GLY A 267 -24.99 11.40 -6.80
N LEU A 268 -25.12 10.16 -7.29
CA LEU A 268 -23.98 9.29 -7.59
C LEU A 268 -23.14 9.82 -8.76
N ILE A 269 -23.78 10.31 -9.83
CA ILE A 269 -23.10 10.90 -10.99
C ILE A 269 -22.34 12.15 -10.58
N ASP A 270 -22.98 13.05 -9.82
CA ASP A 270 -22.35 14.27 -9.31
C ASP A 270 -21.17 13.98 -8.39
N ALA A 271 -21.29 12.99 -7.50
CA ALA A 271 -20.19 12.55 -6.65
C ALA A 271 -19.02 12.00 -7.48
N LEU A 272 -19.31 11.27 -8.55
CA LEU A 272 -18.29 10.70 -9.44
C LEU A 272 -17.57 11.79 -10.27
N ILE A 273 -18.30 12.79 -10.77
CA ILE A 273 -17.71 13.94 -11.47
C ILE A 273 -16.82 14.74 -10.53
N ASN A 274 -17.29 15.07 -9.32
CA ASN A 274 -16.50 15.78 -8.32
C ASN A 274 -15.26 14.99 -7.90
N ALA A 275 -15.38 13.67 -7.76
CA ALA A 275 -14.25 12.80 -7.48
C ALA A 275 -13.18 12.87 -8.56
N VAL A 276 -13.57 12.86 -9.84
CA VAL A 276 -12.61 12.92 -10.96
C VAL A 276 -11.97 14.30 -11.07
N LEU A 277 -12.76 15.38 -10.95
CA LEU A 277 -12.29 16.75 -11.19
C LEU A 277 -11.50 17.33 -10.01
N LEU A 278 -11.86 16.97 -8.78
CA LEU A 278 -11.30 17.58 -7.56
C LEU A 278 -10.66 16.56 -6.64
N GLY A 279 -11.31 15.40 -6.44
CA GLY A 279 -10.82 14.35 -5.55
C GLY A 279 -9.49 13.75 -6.00
N ILE A 280 -9.43 13.20 -7.23
CA ILE A 280 -8.21 12.55 -7.75
C ILE A 280 -7.02 13.53 -7.78
N PRO A 281 -7.14 14.78 -8.28
CA PRO A 281 -6.05 15.75 -8.21
C PRO A 281 -5.57 16.02 -6.78
N PHE A 282 -6.50 16.11 -5.82
CA PHE A 282 -6.17 16.29 -4.41
C PHE A 282 -5.41 15.08 -3.85
N GLU A 283 -5.86 13.86 -4.16
CA GLU A 283 -5.18 12.64 -3.74
C GLU A 283 -3.79 12.48 -4.38
N ILE A 284 -3.61 12.93 -5.63
CA ILE A 284 -2.31 12.99 -6.30
C ILE A 284 -1.41 14.03 -5.63
N TYR A 285 -1.95 15.21 -5.30
CA TYR A 285 -1.22 16.23 -4.53
C TYR A 285 -0.77 15.67 -3.17
N PHE A 286 -1.63 14.94 -2.48
CA PHE A 286 -1.28 14.24 -1.25
C PHE A 286 -0.17 13.21 -1.49
N LEU A 287 -0.24 12.39 -2.55
CA LEU A 287 0.85 11.47 -2.88
C LEU A 287 2.20 12.19 -3.07
N PHE A 288 2.21 13.37 -3.69
CA PHE A 288 3.42 14.18 -3.82
C PHE A 288 3.97 14.62 -2.46
N LEU A 289 3.09 14.99 -1.52
CA LEU A 289 3.47 15.32 -0.15
C LEU A 289 3.92 14.11 0.69
N LEU A 290 3.38 12.92 0.42
CA LEU A 290 3.62 11.74 1.27
C LEU A 290 4.80 10.89 0.81
N ILE A 291 5.11 10.91 -0.49
CA ILE A 291 6.09 9.99 -1.08
C ILE A 291 7.25 10.73 -1.77
N SER A 292 7.05 11.98 -2.22
CA SER A 292 7.92 12.79 -3.12
C SER A 292 7.29 12.96 -4.50
N LEU A 293 7.31 14.19 -5.01
CA LEU A 293 6.89 14.51 -6.38
C LEU A 293 7.67 13.67 -7.41
N VAL A 294 9.00 13.60 -7.28
CA VAL A 294 9.86 12.84 -8.22
C VAL A 294 9.51 11.37 -8.22
N PHE A 295 9.33 10.80 -7.02
CA PHE A 295 9.03 9.38 -6.89
C PHE A 295 7.67 9.05 -7.51
N THR A 296 6.66 9.89 -7.29
CA THR A 296 5.35 9.71 -7.91
C THR A 296 5.40 9.91 -9.43
N LEU A 297 6.19 10.85 -9.94
CA LEU A 297 6.40 11.01 -11.39
C LEU A 297 7.09 9.77 -12.00
N LEU A 298 8.05 9.17 -11.31
CA LEU A 298 8.66 7.90 -11.72
C LEU A 298 7.64 6.77 -11.78
N VAL A 299 6.73 6.70 -10.80
CA VAL A 299 5.62 5.72 -10.78
C VAL A 299 4.70 5.92 -11.98
N PHE A 300 4.25 7.15 -12.25
CA PHE A 300 3.41 7.45 -13.42
C PHE A 300 4.11 7.11 -14.74
N TYR A 301 5.40 7.45 -14.86
CA TYR A 301 6.20 7.07 -16.03
C TYR A 301 6.21 5.54 -16.24
N ILE A 302 6.42 4.77 -15.17
CA ILE A 302 6.41 3.30 -15.24
C ILE A 302 5.03 2.77 -15.64
N ILE A 303 3.96 3.30 -15.07
CA ILE A 303 2.58 2.93 -15.41
C ILE A 303 2.32 3.15 -16.89
N ILE A 304 2.57 4.36 -17.41
CA ILE A 304 2.32 4.71 -18.81
C ILE A 304 3.14 3.82 -19.75
N LYS A 305 4.44 3.64 -19.45
CA LYS A 305 5.34 2.88 -20.32
C LYS A 305 5.07 1.37 -20.29
N ASN A 306 4.60 0.84 -19.18
CA ASN A 306 4.47 -0.60 -18.95
C ASN A 306 3.02 -1.05 -18.72
N PHE A 307 2.04 -0.25 -19.13
CA PHE A 307 0.61 -0.51 -18.89
C PHE A 307 0.13 -1.90 -19.37
N LYS A 308 0.78 -2.47 -20.39
CA LYS A 308 0.46 -3.82 -20.90
C LYS A 308 1.02 -4.96 -20.04
N GLN A 309 1.94 -4.67 -19.10
CA GLN A 309 2.49 -5.68 -18.22
C GLN A 309 1.46 -6.08 -17.17
N LYS A 310 1.26 -7.39 -16.99
CA LYS A 310 0.26 -7.97 -16.09
C LYS A 310 0.26 -7.36 -14.68
N GLN A 311 1.45 -7.22 -14.08
CA GLN A 311 1.59 -6.69 -12.72
C GLN A 311 1.25 -5.19 -12.65
N VAL A 312 1.77 -4.40 -13.60
CA VAL A 312 1.56 -2.94 -13.68
C VAL A 312 0.10 -2.62 -13.92
N LEU A 313 -0.56 -3.34 -14.84
CA LEU A 313 -1.97 -3.16 -15.11
C LEU A 313 -2.83 -3.47 -13.90
N LEU A 314 -2.58 -4.59 -13.19
CA LEU A 314 -3.37 -4.87 -12.00
C LEU A 314 -3.16 -3.78 -10.95
N ILE A 315 -1.92 -3.39 -10.67
CA ILE A 315 -1.63 -2.32 -9.72
C ILE A 315 -2.39 -1.05 -10.11
N PHE A 316 -2.35 -0.66 -11.39
CA PHE A 316 -3.10 0.50 -11.87
C PHE A 316 -4.61 0.37 -11.61
N LEU A 317 -5.22 -0.77 -11.91
CA LEU A 317 -6.67 -0.97 -11.74
C LEU A 317 -7.07 -1.02 -10.25
N VAL A 318 -6.32 -1.77 -9.44
CA VAL A 318 -6.61 -1.92 -8.00
C VAL A 318 -6.37 -0.61 -7.26
N VAL A 319 -5.22 0.05 -7.48
CA VAL A 319 -4.92 1.36 -6.89
C VAL A 319 -5.91 2.40 -7.43
N GLY A 320 -6.17 2.42 -8.73
CA GLY A 320 -7.08 3.39 -9.37
C GLY A 320 -8.52 3.30 -8.87
N ILE A 321 -9.09 2.09 -8.73
CA ILE A 321 -10.44 1.92 -8.16
C ILE A 321 -10.48 2.34 -6.70
N ASN A 322 -9.44 2.02 -5.91
CA ASN A 322 -9.39 2.47 -4.52
C ASN A 322 -9.22 4.00 -4.43
N PHE A 323 -8.43 4.61 -5.31
CA PHE A 323 -8.31 6.07 -5.41
C PHE A 323 -9.62 6.72 -5.79
N LEU A 324 -10.36 6.16 -6.75
CA LEU A 324 -11.68 6.64 -7.12
C LEU A 324 -12.66 6.54 -5.94
N TYR A 325 -12.66 5.42 -5.21
CA TYR A 325 -13.45 5.29 -3.99
C TYR A 325 -13.08 6.36 -2.94
N ILE A 326 -11.79 6.52 -2.64
CA ILE A 326 -11.35 7.58 -1.71
C ILE A 326 -11.79 8.96 -2.24
N SER A 327 -11.73 9.19 -3.54
CA SER A 327 -12.12 10.48 -4.14
C SER A 327 -13.64 10.71 -4.14
N ILE A 328 -14.47 9.68 -4.22
CA ILE A 328 -15.94 9.81 -4.16
C ILE A 328 -16.40 9.98 -2.71
N PHE A 329 -15.86 9.16 -1.83
CA PHE A 329 -16.38 9.04 -0.47
C PHE A 329 -15.61 9.92 0.51
N MET A 330 -14.32 10.18 0.27
CA MET A 330 -13.47 10.88 1.23
C MET A 330 -12.90 12.19 0.70
N ALA A 331 -13.04 12.55 -0.57
CA ALA A 331 -12.54 13.85 -1.06
C ALA A 331 -13.12 15.01 -0.22
N PRO A 332 -12.35 16.10 -0.06
CA PRO A 332 -12.81 17.25 0.70
C PRO A 332 -14.19 17.69 0.20
N SER A 333 -15.18 17.67 1.10
CA SER A 333 -16.38 18.45 0.87
C SER A 333 -15.94 19.91 0.71
N LYS A 334 -16.72 20.68 -0.04
CA LYS A 334 -16.50 22.10 -0.37
C LYS A 334 -16.33 23.03 0.85
N VAL A 335 -16.28 22.50 2.06
CA VAL A 335 -16.17 23.21 3.32
C VAL A 335 -15.03 22.57 4.13
N LEU A 336 -13.99 23.37 4.35
CA LEU A 336 -12.82 23.13 5.22
C LEU A 336 -11.62 22.36 4.64
N LEU A 337 -10.48 23.06 4.74
CA LEU A 337 -9.07 22.63 4.72
C LEU A 337 -8.75 21.58 5.80
N ILE A 338 -9.59 20.57 6.02
CA ILE A 338 -9.25 19.47 6.92
C ILE A 338 -8.54 18.42 6.07
N PRO A 339 -7.24 18.16 6.29
CA PRO A 339 -6.54 17.13 5.57
C PRO A 339 -7.29 15.80 5.76
N ASN A 340 -7.72 15.20 4.66
CA ASN A 340 -8.20 13.82 4.67
C ASN A 340 -7.22 12.97 5.44
N HIS A 341 -7.74 12.04 6.26
CA HIS A 341 -6.87 11.13 6.97
C HIS A 341 -6.05 10.32 5.94
N PRO A 342 -4.72 10.52 5.82
CA PRO A 342 -3.86 9.82 4.86
C PRO A 342 -3.87 8.29 5.03
N ARG A 343 -4.51 7.84 6.11
CA ARG A 343 -4.75 6.47 6.52
C ARG A 343 -5.30 5.56 5.41
N VAL A 344 -6.15 6.06 4.53
CA VAL A 344 -6.87 5.22 3.55
C VAL A 344 -6.02 4.93 2.31
N MET A 345 -4.87 5.58 2.14
CA MET A 345 -3.94 5.25 1.06
C MET A 345 -2.79 4.35 1.47
N ILE A 346 -2.54 4.19 2.77
CA ILE A 346 -1.32 3.54 3.28
C ILE A 346 -1.20 2.11 2.73
N TYR A 347 -2.31 1.39 2.62
CA TYR A 347 -2.30 0.03 2.11
C TYR A 347 -2.00 -0.09 0.60
N LEU A 348 -1.98 1.03 -0.12
CA LEU A 348 -1.60 1.12 -1.53
C LEU A 348 -0.13 1.48 -1.70
N PHE A 349 0.51 2.06 -0.68
CA PHE A 349 1.90 2.54 -0.73
C PHE A 349 2.92 1.48 -1.15
N PRO A 350 2.86 0.22 -0.71
CA PRO A 350 3.82 -0.79 -1.15
C PRO A 350 3.83 -1.00 -2.67
N PHE A 351 2.67 -0.89 -3.34
CA PHE A 351 2.62 -0.98 -4.79
C PHE A 351 3.24 0.24 -5.47
N ILE A 352 3.04 1.42 -4.91
CA ILE A 352 3.66 2.67 -5.39
C ILE A 352 5.18 2.58 -5.20
N PHE A 353 5.65 2.18 -4.02
CA PHE A 353 7.06 1.94 -3.75
C PHE A 353 7.67 0.91 -4.68
N TYR A 354 6.95 -0.19 -4.93
CA TYR A 354 7.38 -1.21 -5.89
C TYR A 354 7.58 -0.64 -7.29
N LEU A 355 6.60 0.11 -7.82
CA LEU A 355 6.73 0.70 -9.15
C LEU A 355 7.85 1.74 -9.23
N GLY A 356 8.01 2.59 -8.22
CA GLY A 356 9.02 3.65 -8.20
C GLY A 356 10.44 3.15 -7.98
N THR A 357 10.63 2.00 -7.30
CA THR A 357 11.95 1.41 -7.07
C THR A 357 12.52 0.69 -8.30
N ILE A 358 11.68 0.19 -9.21
CA ILE A 358 12.13 -0.45 -10.48
C ILE A 358 13.08 0.47 -11.28
N PRO A 359 12.72 1.72 -11.64
CA PRO A 359 13.63 2.59 -12.38
C PRO A 359 14.88 2.92 -11.56
N LEU A 360 14.73 3.21 -10.26
CA LEU A 360 15.85 3.52 -9.36
C LEU A 360 16.91 2.42 -9.33
N VAL A 361 16.50 1.16 -9.17
CA VAL A 361 17.44 0.02 -9.18
C VAL A 361 18.16 -0.12 -10.51
N ASN A 362 17.46 0.07 -11.64
CA ASN A 362 18.10 0.01 -12.94
C ASN A 362 19.18 1.09 -13.12
N ILE A 363 18.97 2.26 -12.51
CA ILE A 363 19.96 3.33 -12.47
C ILE A 363 21.14 2.90 -11.60
N PHE A 364 20.92 2.48 -10.36
CA PHE A 364 22.00 2.06 -9.45
C PHE A 364 22.89 0.99 -10.05
N VAL A 365 22.31 -0.09 -10.57
CA VAL A 365 23.08 -1.20 -11.14
C VAL A 365 23.86 -0.79 -12.39
N LYS A 366 23.28 0.09 -13.24
CA LYS A 366 23.97 0.58 -14.42
C LYS A 366 25.16 1.48 -14.06
N TYR A 367 25.02 2.32 -13.03
CA TYR A 367 26.12 3.15 -12.54
C TYR A 367 27.22 2.29 -11.90
N GLN A 368 26.86 1.32 -11.07
CA GLN A 368 27.83 0.40 -10.46
C GLN A 368 28.68 -0.32 -11.53
N THR A 369 28.02 -0.92 -12.53
CA THR A 369 28.71 -1.68 -13.59
C THR A 369 29.54 -0.83 -14.56
N LYS A 370 29.19 0.45 -14.77
CA LYS A 370 29.94 1.34 -15.66
C LYS A 370 31.20 1.89 -14.98
N TYR A 371 31.17 2.09 -13.66
CA TYR A 371 32.23 2.78 -12.91
C TYR A 371 33.06 1.86 -12.00
N GLU A 372 32.72 0.57 -11.86
CA GLU A 372 33.65 -0.45 -11.33
C GLU A 372 34.92 -0.61 -12.18
N LYS A 373 34.93 -0.11 -13.43
CA LYS A 373 36.12 -0.06 -14.29
C LYS A 373 37.02 1.15 -14.03
N ASP A 374 36.54 2.21 -13.38
CA ASP A 374 37.28 3.45 -13.09
C ASP A 374 37.11 3.82 -11.62
N SER A 375 37.99 3.31 -10.76
CA SER A 375 37.86 3.23 -9.30
C SER A 375 37.84 4.56 -8.52
N ASN A 376 37.88 5.72 -9.20
CA ASN A 376 38.01 7.05 -8.57
C ASN A 376 36.98 8.10 -9.03
N ASP A 377 35.91 7.71 -9.74
CA ASP A 377 35.06 8.70 -10.39
C ASP A 377 34.04 9.36 -9.43
N LYS A 378 34.19 10.68 -9.22
CA LYS A 378 33.34 11.57 -8.37
C LYS A 378 31.84 11.41 -8.64
N LYS A 379 31.46 10.97 -9.85
CA LYS A 379 30.05 10.78 -10.28
C LYS A 379 29.33 9.62 -9.60
N SER A 380 30.01 8.53 -9.26
CA SER A 380 29.39 7.38 -8.58
C SER A 380 29.03 7.72 -7.12
N ILE A 381 29.95 8.41 -6.44
CA ILE A 381 29.79 8.92 -5.07
C ILE A 381 28.64 9.92 -5.01
N ASN A 382 28.51 10.81 -6.00
CA ASN A 382 27.41 11.77 -6.07
C ASN A 382 26.03 11.10 -6.20
N MET A 383 25.92 9.97 -6.90
CA MET A 383 24.64 9.25 -7.03
C MET A 383 24.20 8.53 -5.76
N ILE A 384 25.15 7.90 -5.07
CA ILE A 384 24.89 7.28 -3.77
C ILE A 384 24.48 8.37 -2.76
N ARG A 385 25.18 9.51 -2.75
CA ARG A 385 24.83 10.68 -1.93
C ARG A 385 23.42 11.20 -2.24
N LEU A 386 23.06 11.35 -3.52
CA LEU A 386 21.73 11.79 -3.93
C LEU A 386 20.62 10.81 -3.50
N PHE A 387 20.90 9.51 -3.51
CA PHE A 387 19.95 8.51 -2.99
C PHE A 387 19.79 8.58 -1.47
N PHE A 388 20.88 8.73 -0.72
CA PHE A 388 20.82 8.95 0.72
C PHE A 388 20.12 10.26 1.06
N LEU A 389 20.37 11.34 0.31
CA LEU A 389 19.64 12.60 0.41
C LEU A 389 18.15 12.39 0.15
N PHE A 390 17.76 11.64 -0.90
CA PHE A 390 16.36 11.28 -1.12
C PHE A 390 15.75 10.50 0.05
N LEU A 391 16.45 9.49 0.59
CA LEU A 391 15.96 8.71 1.74
C LEU A 391 15.81 9.57 3.01
N ILE A 392 16.77 10.48 3.25
CA ILE A 392 16.73 11.43 4.35
C ILE A 392 15.55 12.39 4.16
N SER A 393 15.42 13.00 2.98
CA SER A 393 14.32 13.90 2.64
C SER A 393 12.95 13.23 2.76
N TYR A 394 12.80 12.01 2.24
CA TYR A 394 11.59 11.19 2.38
C TYR A 394 11.26 10.89 3.85
N SER A 395 12.26 10.55 4.66
CA SER A 395 12.07 10.27 6.09
C SER A 395 11.71 11.55 6.88
N LEU A 396 12.34 12.68 6.55
CA LEU A 396 12.08 13.99 7.16
C LEU A 396 10.72 14.56 6.75
N GLN A 397 10.26 14.31 5.53
CA GLN A 397 8.94 14.75 5.05
C GLN A 397 7.81 14.10 5.86
N GLY A 398 7.95 12.81 6.17
CA GLY A 398 7.04 12.12 7.10
C GLY A 398 7.10 12.70 8.51
N PHE A 399 8.27 13.15 8.97
CA PHE A 399 8.48 13.72 10.30
C PHE A 399 7.81 15.10 10.41
N LEU A 400 8.01 15.98 9.42
CA LEU A 400 7.40 17.30 9.39
C LEU A 400 5.86 17.22 9.42
N TYR A 401 5.26 16.35 8.61
CA TYR A 401 3.80 16.17 8.63
C TYR A 401 3.26 15.70 10.00
N TRP A 402 4.05 14.92 10.74
CA TRP A 402 3.68 14.49 12.08
C TRP A 402 3.60 15.67 13.08
N PHE A 403 4.45 16.69 12.94
CA PHE A 403 4.39 17.92 13.76
C PHE A 403 3.13 18.75 13.47
N ASP A 404 2.77 18.91 12.19
CA ASP A 404 1.54 19.61 11.78
C ASP A 404 0.28 18.94 12.36
N TYR A 405 0.26 17.60 12.40
CA TYR A 405 -0.85 16.85 12.98
C TYR A 405 -0.96 17.00 14.51
N HIS A 406 0.06 17.57 15.18
CA HIS A 406 0.09 17.82 16.62
C HIS A 406 0.05 19.33 16.96
N GLY A 407 -0.29 20.19 15.99
CA GLY A 407 -0.61 21.59 16.24
C GLY A 407 0.60 22.53 16.25
N PHE A 408 1.74 22.11 15.69
CA PHE A 408 2.84 23.05 15.41
C PHE A 408 2.50 23.93 14.20
N PRO A 409 2.92 25.20 14.19
CA PRO A 409 2.48 26.12 13.15
C PRO A 409 3.06 25.75 11.76
N PRO A 410 2.29 25.98 10.68
CA PRO A 410 2.63 25.59 9.30
C PRO A 410 3.81 26.30 8.59
N PRO A 411 4.45 27.41 9.05
CA PRO A 411 5.43 28.12 8.20
C PRO A 411 6.75 27.37 7.98
N LEU A 412 7.10 26.36 8.80
CA LEU A 412 8.28 25.53 8.57
C LEU A 412 8.15 24.65 7.31
N HIS A 413 6.95 24.23 6.96
CA HIS A 413 6.69 23.43 5.76
C HIS A 413 6.99 24.19 4.47
N PHE A 414 6.53 25.43 4.37
CA PHE A 414 6.77 26.28 3.21
C PHE A 414 8.23 26.71 3.08
N ALA A 415 8.99 26.74 4.18
CA ALA A 415 10.41 27.08 4.17
C ALA A 415 11.31 25.92 3.72
N ILE A 416 10.92 24.67 3.99
CA ILE A 416 11.72 23.47 3.65
C ILE A 416 11.27 22.86 2.31
N LEU A 417 10.03 23.09 1.88
CA LEU A 417 9.52 22.66 0.57
C LEU A 417 10.43 23.06 -0.61
N PRO A 418 11.01 24.29 -0.69
CA PRO A 418 11.93 24.67 -1.74
C PRO A 418 13.22 23.85 -1.71
N ILE A 419 13.74 23.51 -0.52
CA ILE A 419 14.95 22.68 -0.34
C ILE A 419 14.69 21.27 -0.87
N TYR A 420 13.55 20.67 -0.50
CA TYR A 420 13.13 19.37 -1.00
C TYR A 420 12.91 19.38 -2.51
N LEU A 421 12.20 20.39 -3.04
CA LEU A 421 12.00 20.57 -4.48
C LEU A 421 13.33 20.75 -5.21
N THR A 422 14.31 21.48 -4.64
CA THR A 422 15.64 21.61 -5.27
C THR A 422 16.40 20.30 -5.30
N ASP A 423 16.43 19.53 -4.21
CA ASP A 423 17.09 18.21 -4.18
C ASP A 423 16.42 17.23 -5.16
N GLU A 424 15.10 17.30 -5.25
CA GLU A 424 14.27 16.54 -6.16
C GLU A 424 14.49 16.92 -7.64
N ILE A 425 14.55 18.22 -7.94
CA ILE A 425 14.85 18.75 -9.28
C ILE A 425 16.28 18.40 -9.68
N VAL A 426 17.25 18.44 -8.76
CA VAL A 426 18.63 17.99 -9.01
C VAL A 426 18.66 16.51 -9.35
N LEU A 427 17.89 15.68 -8.63
CA LEU A 427 17.74 14.26 -8.95
C LEU A 427 17.12 14.07 -10.34
N ILE A 428 16.05 14.79 -10.68
CA ILE A 428 15.42 14.76 -12.02
C ILE A 428 16.42 15.17 -13.11
N ILE A 429 17.11 16.29 -12.95
CA ILE A 429 18.07 16.80 -13.94
C ILE A 429 19.19 15.78 -14.14
N TYR A 430 19.65 15.12 -13.08
CA TYR A 430 20.67 14.09 -13.17
C TYR A 430 20.13 12.81 -13.85
N LEU A 431 18.91 12.39 -13.52
CA LEU A 431 18.22 11.27 -14.18
C LEU A 431 18.05 11.52 -15.68
N LEU A 432 17.60 12.71 -16.07
CA LEU A 432 17.41 13.12 -17.46
C LEU A 432 18.74 13.32 -18.20
N LYS A 433 19.78 13.87 -17.56
CA LYS A 433 21.13 14.03 -18.14
C LYS A 433 21.87 12.71 -18.33
N SER A 434 21.48 11.65 -17.62
CA SER A 434 22.07 10.31 -17.77
C SER A 434 21.69 9.56 -19.07
N LYS A 435 21.18 10.29 -20.08
CA LYS A 435 20.56 9.97 -21.40
C LYS A 435 21.08 8.78 -22.23
N HIS A 436 22.03 7.99 -21.74
CA HIS A 436 22.39 6.67 -22.27
C HIS A 436 21.78 5.50 -21.49
N ILE A 437 20.78 5.69 -20.64
CA ILE A 437 20.08 4.52 -20.06
C ILE A 437 19.19 3.92 -21.15
N ASN A 438 19.76 2.95 -21.86
CA ASN A 438 19.06 2.14 -22.85
C ASN A 438 18.07 1.23 -22.10
N TYR A 439 16.90 1.78 -21.75
CA TYR A 439 15.79 1.07 -21.10
C TYR A 439 15.02 0.16 -22.06
N SER A 440 15.49 -0.01 -23.32
CA SER A 440 14.88 -0.82 -24.37
C SER A 440 14.72 -2.31 -24.02
N LYS A 441 15.40 -2.80 -22.98
CA LYS A 441 15.30 -4.20 -22.51
C LYS A 441 14.25 -4.47 -21.43
N ILE A 442 13.44 -3.48 -21.03
CA ILE A 442 12.14 -3.73 -20.41
C ILE A 442 11.12 -3.67 -21.54
N ARG A 443 11.03 -4.77 -22.30
CA ARG A 443 10.19 -5.02 -23.49
C ARG A 443 9.67 -3.76 -24.23
N ARG A 444 10.33 -3.39 -25.34
CA ARG A 444 9.59 -3.35 -26.62
C ARG A 444 9.34 -4.80 -27.01
N LEU A 445 8.10 -5.10 -27.35
CA LEU A 445 7.54 -6.45 -27.40
C LEU A 445 6.85 -6.71 -28.74
N ASP A 446 7.33 -6.04 -29.78
CA ASP A 446 6.84 -6.23 -31.14
C ASP A 446 7.71 -7.26 -31.90
N GLU A 447 8.66 -7.93 -31.21
CA GLU A 447 9.61 -8.90 -31.79
C GLU A 447 9.58 -10.29 -31.11
N LEU A 448 8.43 -10.69 -30.54
CA LEU A 448 8.13 -12.10 -30.20
C LEU A 448 6.66 -12.43 -30.49
#